data_AF-A0A6G6KE75-F1
#
_entry.id   AF-A0A6G6KE75-F1
#
_cell.length_a   1.000
_cell.length_b   1.000
_cell.length_c   1.000
_cell.angle_alpha   90.00
_cell.angle_beta   90.00
_cell.angle_gamma   90.00
#
_symmetry.space_group_name_H-M   'P 1'
#
loop_
_entity.id
_entity.type
_entity.pdbx_description
1 polymer ?
#
loop_
_entity_poly.entity_id
_entity_poly.type
_entity_poly.pdbx_seq_one_letter_code
_entity_poly.pdbx_strand_id
1 'polypeptide(L)'
;MTIRGVLRHYARVVRFFVSTRALEVGALQASPIIGGFLGGFSLEQGAVLRMVLLVLGSLALTAHVFVLNDWAGHRSDLRDPRRARLVFTRQGISRGDVARIAMALLIFSNMALAIVGGPAVLLGTAIAVLGLLYSCSPVGKSTPVAASINHLVGGSLHFLLGYTLFHPLDGRGLAISIFFGLVFAAGHLNQEVRDHEGDALNGIRTSAVVFGCQRTFLASLGIFTLAYALIVVLAMLDLLPRLLIWSSAILWSLQVALSAQALRRGLSSETALWMQRRYRLLFAVTGLAMLIR
;
A
#
# COMPACT_ATOMS: atom_id res chain seq x y z
N MET A 1 -17.83 6.91 33.73
CA MET A 1 -16.75 6.03 33.20
C MET A 1 -15.41 6.63 33.61
N THR A 2 -14.50 5.87 34.23
CA THR A 2 -13.22 6.43 34.71
C THR A 2 -12.25 6.67 33.54
N ILE A 3 -11.36 7.67 33.64
CA ILE A 3 -10.31 7.95 32.63
C ILE A 3 -9.48 6.68 32.34
N ARG A 4 -9.14 5.92 33.38
CA ARG A 4 -8.43 4.63 33.25
C ARG A 4 -9.22 3.59 32.44
N GLY A 5 -10.55 3.59 32.53
CA GLY A 5 -11.41 2.71 31.74
C GLY A 5 -11.42 3.09 30.26
N VAL A 6 -11.49 4.39 29.96
CA VAL A 6 -11.44 4.92 28.59
C VAL A 6 -10.10 4.59 27.92
N LEU A 7 -8.98 4.83 28.62
CA LEU A 7 -7.65 4.53 28.09
C LEU A 7 -7.46 3.04 27.81
N ARG A 8 -7.91 2.16 28.72
CA ARG A 8 -7.86 0.71 28.51
C ARG A 8 -8.68 0.25 27.31
N HIS A 9 -9.84 0.88 27.07
CA HIS A 9 -10.69 0.60 25.91
C HIS A 9 -9.96 0.97 24.61
N TYR A 10 -9.49 2.21 24.46
CA TYR A 10 -8.78 2.62 23.25
C TYR A 10 -7.48 1.83 23.02
N ALA A 11 -6.75 1.48 24.09
CA ALA A 11 -5.59 0.60 23.98
C ALA A 11 -5.94 -0.80 23.44
N ARG A 12 -7.15 -1.31 23.70
CA ARG A 12 -7.65 -2.55 23.09
C ARG A 12 -7.91 -2.37 21.60
N VAL A 13 -8.55 -1.26 21.22
CA VAL A 13 -8.86 -0.98 19.81
C VAL A 13 -7.58 -0.79 18.98
N VAL A 14 -6.60 -0.05 19.50
CA VAL A 14 -5.29 0.12 18.85
C VAL A 14 -4.59 -1.23 18.70
N ARG A 15 -4.54 -2.05 19.77
CA ARG A 15 -3.95 -3.40 19.70
C ARG A 15 -4.60 -4.27 18.63
N PHE A 16 -5.92 -4.20 18.49
CA PHE A 16 -6.64 -4.91 17.45
C PHE A 16 -6.15 -4.49 16.04
N PHE A 17 -6.10 -3.20 15.73
CA PHE A 17 -5.64 -2.75 14.40
C PHE A 17 -4.15 -2.99 14.16
N VAL A 18 -3.31 -2.88 15.18
CA VAL A 18 -1.89 -3.26 15.09
C VAL A 18 -1.77 -4.74 14.73
N SER A 19 -2.52 -5.63 15.39
CA SER A 19 -2.45 -7.08 15.11
C SER A 19 -2.95 -7.48 13.71
N THR A 20 -3.81 -6.67 13.08
CA THR A 20 -4.46 -6.99 11.81
C THR A 20 -3.91 -6.23 10.61
N ARG A 21 -3.26 -5.08 10.82
CA ARG A 21 -2.83 -4.16 9.75
C ARG A 21 -1.36 -3.74 9.82
N ALA A 22 -0.62 -4.06 10.89
CA ALA A 22 0.76 -3.57 11.03
C ALA A 22 1.70 -4.02 9.91
N LEU A 23 1.53 -5.24 9.39
CA LEU A 23 2.36 -5.74 8.30
C LEU A 23 2.10 -4.98 7.00
N GLU A 24 0.84 -4.68 6.67
CA GLU A 24 0.46 -3.90 5.50
C GLU A 24 0.91 -2.45 5.62
N VAL A 25 0.65 -1.81 6.76
CA VAL A 25 1.05 -0.43 7.05
C VAL A 25 2.57 -0.29 7.02
N GLY A 26 3.28 -1.23 7.65
CA GLY A 26 4.74 -1.25 7.70
C GLY A 26 5.38 -1.49 6.34
N ALA A 27 4.86 -2.44 5.55
CA ALA A 27 5.38 -2.71 4.21
C ALA A 27 5.28 -1.48 3.29
N LEU A 28 4.26 -0.64 3.45
CA LEU A 28 4.08 0.56 2.64
C LEU A 28 5.02 1.71 2.99
N GLN A 29 5.69 1.66 4.16
CA GLN A 29 6.67 2.69 4.51
C GLN A 29 7.96 2.58 3.71
N ALA A 30 8.22 1.44 3.05
CA ALA A 30 9.37 1.31 2.16
C ALA A 30 9.36 2.39 1.06
N SER A 31 8.19 2.73 0.52
CA SER A 31 8.05 3.69 -0.58
C SER A 31 8.46 5.13 -0.21
N PRO A 32 7.90 5.78 0.83
CA PRO A 32 8.35 7.11 1.25
C PRO A 32 9.78 7.09 1.80
N ILE A 33 10.23 6.02 2.45
CA ILE A 33 11.61 5.94 2.92
C ILE A 33 12.58 5.94 1.73
N ILE A 34 12.38 5.04 0.75
CA ILE A 34 13.21 5.01 -0.47
C ILE A 34 13.10 6.33 -1.23
N GLY A 35 11.90 6.94 -1.28
CA GLY A 35 11.70 8.28 -1.82
C GLY A 35 12.64 9.30 -1.19
N GLY A 36 12.66 9.41 0.13
CA GLY A 36 13.55 10.36 0.82
C GLY A 36 15.03 10.09 0.60
N PHE A 37 15.46 8.82 0.53
CA PHE A 37 16.84 8.47 0.19
C PHE A 37 17.22 8.90 -1.23
N LEU A 38 16.37 8.60 -2.22
CA LEU A 38 16.60 8.99 -3.62
C LEU A 38 16.41 10.50 -3.84
N GLY A 39 15.70 11.17 -2.95
CA GLY A 39 15.58 12.63 -2.88
C GLY A 39 16.78 13.33 -2.24
N GLY A 40 17.77 12.59 -1.71
CA GLY A 40 18.99 13.19 -1.18
C GLY A 40 19.06 13.31 0.35
N PHE A 41 18.39 12.41 1.09
CA PHE A 41 18.53 12.32 2.55
C PHE A 41 20.02 12.31 3.00
N SER A 42 20.30 13.08 4.06
CA SER A 42 21.59 13.15 4.75
C SER A 42 21.43 12.81 6.24
N LEU A 43 22.54 12.46 6.92
CA LEU A 43 22.55 12.15 8.35
C LEU A 43 22.63 13.40 9.25
N GLU A 44 22.41 14.59 8.68
CA GLU A 44 22.33 15.82 9.46
C GLU A 44 21.11 15.79 10.39
N GLN A 45 21.25 16.33 11.60
CA GLN A 45 20.21 16.27 12.63
C GLN A 45 18.85 16.80 12.15
N GLY A 46 18.85 17.89 11.38
CA GLY A 46 17.63 18.46 10.79
C GLY A 46 16.98 17.54 9.76
N ALA A 47 17.77 16.89 8.91
CA ALA A 47 17.28 15.93 7.92
C ALA A 47 16.71 14.67 8.59
N VAL A 48 17.38 14.15 9.62
CA VAL A 48 16.89 13.02 10.41
C VAL A 48 15.55 13.34 11.07
N LEU A 49 15.41 14.50 11.72
CA LEU A 49 14.16 14.89 12.37
C LEU A 49 13.02 15.02 11.35
N ARG A 50 13.26 15.65 10.20
CA ARG A 50 12.26 15.78 9.12
C ARG A 50 11.85 14.42 8.56
N MET A 51 12.80 13.51 8.37
CA MET A 51 12.52 12.14 7.92
C MET A 51 11.70 11.35 8.95
N VAL A 52 12.03 11.46 10.24
CA VAL A 52 11.25 10.82 11.33
C VAL A 52 9.82 11.35 11.35
N LEU A 53 9.63 12.66 11.29
CA LEU A 53 8.29 13.27 11.26
C LEU A 53 7.50 12.84 10.02
N LEU A 54 8.14 12.77 8.85
CA LEU A 54 7.52 12.27 7.62
C LEU A 54 7.09 10.81 7.76
N VAL A 55 7.96 9.94 8.29
CA VAL A 55 7.64 8.51 8.48
C VAL A 55 6.52 8.33 9.51
N LEU A 56 6.52 9.08 10.61
CA LEU A 56 5.42 9.04 11.59
C LEU A 56 4.10 9.53 10.98
N GLY A 57 4.14 10.63 10.23
CA GLY A 57 2.98 11.17 9.52
C GLY A 57 2.43 10.20 8.46
N SER A 58 3.32 9.58 7.69
CA SER A 58 3.00 8.56 6.69
C SER A 58 2.44 7.27 7.32
N LEU A 59 3.05 6.77 8.40
CA LEU A 59 2.54 5.62 9.15
C LEU A 59 1.10 5.85 9.63
N ALA A 60 0.83 7.02 10.22
CA ALA A 60 -0.49 7.38 10.67
C ALA A 60 -1.48 7.57 9.52
N LEU A 61 -1.03 8.14 8.40
CA LEU A 61 -1.84 8.28 7.18
C LEU A 61 -2.25 6.93 6.61
N THR A 62 -1.29 6.04 6.40
CA THR A 62 -1.55 4.70 5.88
C THR A 62 -2.44 3.92 6.85
N ALA A 63 -2.19 3.99 8.17
CA ALA A 63 -3.06 3.38 9.17
C ALA A 63 -4.48 3.95 9.10
N HIS A 64 -4.65 5.26 8.97
CA HIS A 64 -5.95 5.90 8.75
C HIS A 64 -6.67 5.28 7.55
N VAL A 65 -6.00 5.16 6.40
CA VAL A 65 -6.60 4.60 5.17
C VAL A 65 -7.09 3.16 5.39
N PHE A 66 -6.31 2.29 6.04
CA PHE A 66 -6.74 0.92 6.35
C PHE A 66 -7.90 0.87 7.36
N VAL A 67 -7.82 1.66 8.43
CA VAL A 67 -8.89 1.71 9.45
C VAL A 67 -10.19 2.25 8.86
N LEU A 68 -10.11 3.26 7.98
CA LEU A 68 -11.25 3.80 7.25
C LEU A 68 -11.86 2.75 6.31
N ASN A 69 -11.02 2.02 5.57
CA ASN A 69 -11.47 0.93 4.72
C ASN A 69 -12.23 -0.15 5.52
N ASP A 70 -11.72 -0.53 6.69
CA ASP A 70 -12.37 -1.51 7.57
C ASP A 70 -13.70 -0.97 8.12
N TRP A 71 -13.74 0.32 8.48
CA TRP A 71 -14.96 0.97 8.92
C TRP A 71 -16.04 1.01 7.84
N ALA A 72 -15.67 1.33 6.60
CA ALA A 72 -16.57 1.36 5.45
C ALA A 72 -17.05 -0.05 5.06
N GLY A 73 -16.11 -1.02 5.01
CA GLY A 73 -16.34 -2.40 4.59
C GLY A 73 -16.91 -3.36 5.64
N HIS A 74 -17.11 -2.92 6.89
CA HIS A 74 -17.46 -3.83 8.00
C HIS A 74 -18.69 -4.73 7.74
N ARG A 75 -19.73 -4.24 7.04
CA ARG A 75 -20.92 -5.06 6.72
C ARG A 75 -20.59 -6.17 5.75
N SER A 76 -19.76 -5.89 4.74
CA SER A 76 -19.34 -6.91 3.79
C SER A 76 -18.41 -7.93 4.43
N ASP A 77 -17.47 -7.47 5.27
CA ASP A 77 -16.53 -8.38 5.94
C ASP A 77 -17.23 -9.31 6.94
N LEU A 78 -18.37 -8.91 7.52
CA LEU A 78 -19.20 -9.80 8.36
C LEU A 78 -19.88 -10.94 7.58
N ARG A 79 -20.11 -10.75 6.28
CA ARG A 79 -20.70 -11.77 5.40
C ARG A 79 -19.65 -12.70 4.78
N ASP A 80 -18.38 -12.33 4.83
CA ASP A 80 -17.27 -13.18 4.39
C ASP A 80 -16.89 -14.17 5.51
N PRO A 81 -17.08 -15.49 5.33
CA PRO A 81 -16.75 -16.50 6.34
C PRO A 81 -15.29 -16.48 6.79
N ARG A 82 -14.35 -16.08 5.92
CA ARG A 82 -12.92 -16.02 6.22
C ARG A 82 -12.57 -14.80 7.07
N ARG A 83 -13.29 -13.68 6.89
CA ARG A 83 -13.01 -12.41 7.57
C ARG A 83 -13.87 -12.14 8.77
N ALA A 84 -15.07 -12.73 8.86
CA ALA A 84 -16.05 -12.41 9.88
C ALA A 84 -15.49 -12.44 11.31
N ARG A 85 -14.60 -13.40 11.63
CA ARG A 85 -13.95 -13.52 12.95
C ARG A 85 -12.99 -12.37 13.27
N LEU A 86 -12.42 -11.76 12.25
CA LEU A 86 -11.46 -10.67 12.34
C LEU A 86 -12.12 -9.29 12.25
N VAL A 87 -13.45 -9.20 12.13
CA VAL A 87 -14.15 -7.91 12.11
C VAL A 87 -14.19 -7.30 13.52
N PHE A 88 -13.84 -6.02 13.64
CA PHE A 88 -13.76 -5.31 14.93
C PHE A 88 -15.05 -5.39 15.76
N THR A 89 -16.23 -5.43 15.13
CA THR A 89 -17.51 -5.56 15.85
C THR A 89 -17.66 -6.90 16.57
N ARG A 90 -17.08 -7.99 16.04
CA ARG A 90 -17.02 -9.29 16.72
C ARG A 90 -16.04 -9.29 17.91
N GLN A 91 -15.16 -8.29 17.97
CA GLN A 91 -14.20 -8.09 19.06
C GLN A 91 -14.72 -7.11 20.13
N GLY A 92 -16.02 -6.76 20.07
CA GLY A 92 -16.64 -5.81 21.01
C GLY A 92 -16.22 -4.36 20.80
N ILE A 93 -15.66 -4.03 19.63
CA ILE A 93 -15.27 -2.66 19.26
C ILE A 93 -16.42 -2.03 18.49
N SER A 94 -16.85 -0.83 18.88
CA SER A 94 -17.96 -0.14 18.19
C SER A 94 -17.48 0.55 16.91
N ARG A 95 -18.39 0.74 15.95
CA ARG A 95 -18.09 1.54 14.74
C ARG A 95 -17.67 2.97 15.07
N GLY A 96 -18.22 3.55 16.15
CA GLY A 96 -17.86 4.88 16.63
C GLY A 96 -16.42 4.95 17.13
N ASP A 97 -15.93 3.90 17.79
CA ASP A 97 -14.53 3.83 18.22
C ASP A 97 -13.56 3.81 17.04
N VAL A 98 -13.87 3.00 16.03
CA VAL A 98 -13.07 2.92 14.80
C VAL A 98 -13.04 4.26 14.07
N ALA A 99 -14.18 4.94 13.92
CA ALA A 99 -14.25 6.26 13.31
C ALA A 99 -13.41 7.30 14.06
N ARG A 100 -13.45 7.31 15.40
CA ARG A 100 -12.64 8.20 16.23
C ARG A 100 -11.14 7.95 16.06
N ILE A 101 -10.72 6.69 16.00
CA ILE A 101 -9.31 6.35 15.78
C ILE A 101 -8.87 6.72 14.37
N ALA A 102 -9.68 6.43 13.34
CA ALA A 102 -9.39 6.86 11.99
C ALA A 102 -9.20 8.38 11.93
N MET A 103 -10.08 9.16 12.56
CA MET A 103 -9.97 10.62 12.60
C MET A 103 -8.73 11.09 13.38
N ALA A 104 -8.44 10.49 14.54
CA ALA A 104 -7.25 10.82 15.33
C ALA A 104 -5.95 10.55 14.54
N LEU A 105 -5.88 9.44 13.80
CA LEU A 105 -4.75 9.12 12.93
C LEU A 105 -4.60 10.15 11.79
N LEU A 106 -5.70 10.57 11.18
CA LEU A 106 -5.69 11.60 10.13
C LEU A 106 -5.22 12.96 10.66
N ILE A 107 -5.73 13.38 11.82
CA ILE A 107 -5.32 14.64 12.46
C ILE A 107 -3.83 14.59 12.79
N PHE A 108 -3.37 13.53 13.45
CA PHE A 108 -1.95 13.37 13.78
C PHE A 108 -1.06 13.36 12.53
N SER A 109 -1.48 12.66 11.48
CA SER A 109 -0.78 12.63 10.20
C SER A 109 -0.63 14.03 9.61
N ASN A 110 -1.74 14.79 9.50
CA ASN A 110 -1.70 16.15 8.95
C ASN A 110 -0.85 17.10 9.79
N MET A 111 -0.89 16.99 11.11
CA MET A 111 -0.02 17.77 12.00
C MET A 111 1.46 17.47 11.74
N ALA A 112 1.83 16.19 11.67
CA ALA A 112 3.22 15.79 11.40
C ALA A 112 3.68 16.26 10.01
N LEU A 113 2.84 16.09 8.97
CA LEU A 113 3.17 16.50 7.60
C LEU A 113 3.19 18.03 7.44
N ALA A 114 2.39 18.78 8.20
CA ALA A 114 2.43 20.24 8.20
C ALA A 114 3.75 20.78 8.78
N ILE A 115 4.32 20.12 9.80
CA ILE A 115 5.64 20.45 10.33
C ILE A 115 6.73 20.15 9.29
N VAL A 116 6.55 19.10 8.48
CA VAL A 116 7.49 18.73 7.41
C VAL A 116 7.51 19.75 6.26
N GLY A 117 6.35 20.22 5.82
CA GLY A 117 6.21 21.29 4.83
C GLY A 117 5.01 21.15 3.89
N GLY A 118 4.75 22.20 3.10
CA GLY A 118 3.60 22.30 2.18
C GLY A 118 3.44 21.12 1.19
N PRO A 119 4.50 20.68 0.48
CA PRO A 119 4.40 19.53 -0.42
C PRO A 119 3.93 18.24 0.29
N ALA A 120 4.39 18.03 1.53
CA ALA A 120 4.01 16.85 2.30
C ALA A 120 2.52 16.87 2.68
N VAL A 121 1.98 18.04 3.04
CA VAL A 121 0.53 18.21 3.30
C VAL A 121 -0.29 17.95 2.03
N LEU A 122 0.14 18.49 0.89
CA LEU A 122 -0.57 18.32 -0.38
C LEU A 122 -0.63 16.83 -0.78
N LEU A 123 0.53 16.15 -0.77
CA LEU A 123 0.62 14.74 -1.12
C LEU A 123 -0.10 13.85 -0.10
N GLY A 124 0.03 14.14 1.20
CA GLY A 124 -0.69 13.43 2.26
C GLY A 124 -2.20 13.57 2.15
N THR A 125 -2.69 14.77 1.83
CA THR A 125 -4.11 15.03 1.58
C THR A 125 -4.59 14.26 0.35
N ALA A 126 -3.82 14.27 -0.74
CA ALA A 126 -4.17 13.51 -1.95
C ALA A 126 -4.27 12.00 -1.67
N ILE A 127 -3.35 11.43 -0.87
CA ILE A 127 -3.41 10.03 -0.44
C ILE A 127 -4.66 9.77 0.42
N ALA A 128 -5.00 10.65 1.36
CA ALA A 128 -6.20 10.52 2.19
C ALA A 128 -7.48 10.55 1.33
N VAL A 129 -7.54 11.46 0.34
CA VAL A 129 -8.67 11.56 -0.59
C VAL A 129 -8.79 10.29 -1.43
N LEU A 130 -7.70 9.74 -1.96
CA LEU A 130 -7.74 8.45 -2.67
C LEU A 130 -8.21 7.30 -1.76
N GLY A 131 -7.79 7.28 -0.49
CA GLY A 131 -8.26 6.31 0.50
C GLY A 131 -9.76 6.41 0.76
N LEU A 132 -10.28 7.64 0.86
CA LEU A 132 -11.71 7.92 1.01
C LEU A 132 -12.50 7.51 -0.24
N LEU A 133 -12.03 7.90 -1.44
CA LEU A 133 -12.67 7.54 -2.71
C LEU A 133 -12.70 6.03 -2.89
N TYR A 134 -11.59 5.34 -2.62
CA TYR A 134 -11.55 3.88 -2.70
C TYR A 134 -12.55 3.20 -1.76
N SER A 135 -12.67 3.69 -0.52
CA SER A 135 -13.46 3.03 0.53
C SER A 135 -14.95 3.39 0.50
N CYS A 136 -15.27 4.62 0.12
CA CYS A 136 -16.60 5.21 0.30
C CYS A 136 -17.29 5.64 -1.00
N SER A 137 -16.59 5.60 -2.15
CA SER A 137 -17.19 6.01 -3.43
C SER A 137 -17.72 4.82 -4.23
N PRO A 138 -18.81 4.99 -5.02
CA PRO A 138 -19.25 3.97 -5.98
C PRO A 138 -18.17 3.60 -7.01
N VAL A 139 -17.29 4.54 -7.37
CA VAL A 139 -16.17 4.32 -8.31
C VAL A 139 -14.91 3.75 -7.63
N GLY A 140 -15.00 3.43 -6.33
CA GLY A 140 -13.90 2.90 -5.54
C GLY A 140 -13.69 1.39 -5.71
N LYS A 141 -13.60 0.66 -4.60
CA LYS A 141 -13.33 -0.80 -4.57
C LYS A 141 -14.22 -1.63 -5.51
N SER A 142 -15.46 -1.21 -5.75
CA SER A 142 -16.43 -1.96 -6.55
C SER A 142 -16.38 -1.67 -8.05
N THR A 143 -15.39 -0.93 -8.55
CA THR A 143 -15.25 -0.62 -9.98
C THR A 143 -13.98 -1.29 -10.53
N PRO A 144 -14.13 -2.29 -11.43
CA PRO A 144 -12.99 -2.97 -12.05
C PRO A 144 -12.06 -1.97 -12.73
N VAL A 145 -10.76 -2.25 -12.71
CA VAL A 145 -9.70 -1.37 -13.26
C VAL A 145 -9.53 -0.04 -12.51
N ALA A 146 -10.61 0.70 -12.23
CA ALA A 146 -10.55 1.99 -11.52
C ALA A 146 -9.92 1.84 -10.13
N ALA A 147 -10.26 0.78 -9.40
CA ALA A 147 -9.62 0.45 -8.12
C ALA A 147 -8.09 0.25 -8.25
N SER A 148 -7.62 -0.37 -9.34
CA SER A 148 -6.19 -0.54 -9.61
C SER A 148 -5.51 0.76 -10.05
N ILE A 149 -6.21 1.64 -10.79
CA ILE A 149 -5.73 3.00 -11.09
C ILE A 149 -5.57 3.81 -9.80
N ASN A 150 -6.54 3.72 -8.88
CA ASN A 150 -6.44 4.37 -7.57
C ASN A 150 -5.19 3.90 -6.81
N HIS A 151 -4.88 2.60 -6.85
CA HIS A 151 -3.65 2.06 -6.27
C HIS A 151 -2.39 2.49 -7.02
N LEU A 152 -2.43 2.63 -8.35
CA LEU A 152 -1.31 3.17 -9.12
C LEU A 152 -0.98 4.59 -8.65
N VAL A 153 -1.96 5.48 -8.65
CA VAL A 153 -1.78 6.87 -8.21
C VAL A 153 -1.35 6.90 -6.74
N GLY A 154 -2.01 6.11 -5.89
CA GLY A 154 -1.67 6.01 -4.47
C GLY A 154 -0.21 5.59 -4.25
N GLY A 155 0.27 4.57 -4.96
CA GLY A 155 1.64 4.07 -4.83
C GLY A 155 2.67 5.11 -5.29
N SER A 156 2.39 5.82 -6.38
CA SER A 156 3.23 6.93 -6.84
C SER A 156 3.29 8.08 -5.83
N LEU A 157 2.14 8.46 -5.25
CA LEU A 157 2.11 9.52 -4.25
C LEU A 157 2.87 9.18 -2.97
N HIS A 158 2.84 7.92 -2.50
CA HIS A 158 3.62 7.51 -1.33
C HIS A 158 5.13 7.64 -1.57
N PHE A 159 5.62 7.34 -2.78
CA PHE A 159 7.02 7.57 -3.13
C PHE A 159 7.34 9.06 -3.16
N LEU A 160 6.51 9.84 -3.86
CA LEU A 160 6.70 11.29 -4.00
C LEU A 160 6.64 12.00 -2.65
N LEU A 161 5.85 11.51 -1.70
CA LEU A 161 5.78 12.04 -0.35
C LEU A 161 7.18 12.08 0.28
N GLY A 162 7.92 10.98 0.19
CA GLY A 162 9.31 10.91 0.64
C GLY A 162 10.28 11.70 -0.23
N TYR A 163 10.19 11.54 -1.55
CA TYR A 163 11.11 12.17 -2.50
C TYR A 163 11.12 13.71 -2.37
N THR A 164 9.93 14.29 -2.26
CA THR A 164 9.76 15.75 -2.16
C THR A 164 10.20 16.35 -0.82
N LEU A 165 10.65 15.51 0.12
CA LEU A 165 11.21 15.97 1.40
C LEU A 165 12.55 16.68 1.21
N PHE A 166 13.37 16.16 0.29
CA PHE A 166 14.76 16.59 0.09
C PHE A 166 15.07 17.00 -1.35
N HIS A 167 14.13 16.79 -2.29
CA HIS A 167 14.30 17.18 -3.68
C HIS A 167 13.04 17.88 -4.22
N PRO A 168 13.15 18.92 -5.07
CA PRO A 168 12.00 19.43 -5.81
C PRO A 168 11.36 18.34 -6.68
N LEU A 169 10.05 18.43 -6.92
CA LEU A 169 9.40 17.54 -7.86
C LEU A 169 9.95 17.78 -9.28
N ASP A 170 10.47 16.75 -9.91
CA ASP A 170 11.07 16.80 -11.23
C ASP A 170 10.70 15.55 -12.07
N GLY A 171 11.19 15.49 -13.30
CA GLY A 171 10.94 14.35 -14.19
C GLY A 171 11.50 13.03 -13.65
N ARG A 172 12.60 13.05 -12.90
CA ARG A 172 13.20 11.86 -12.29
C ARG A 172 12.31 11.28 -11.20
N GLY A 173 11.89 12.11 -10.25
CA GLY A 173 10.98 11.73 -9.18
C GLY A 173 9.66 11.19 -9.72
N LEU A 174 9.10 11.84 -10.74
CA LEU A 174 7.89 11.36 -11.41
C LEU A 174 8.09 9.99 -12.06
N ALA A 175 9.17 9.80 -12.82
CA ALA A 175 9.43 8.54 -13.51
C ALA A 175 9.64 7.37 -12.52
N ILE A 176 10.37 7.58 -11.42
CA ILE A 176 10.54 6.57 -10.37
C ILE A 176 9.23 6.32 -9.63
N SER A 177 8.41 7.35 -9.40
CA SER A 177 7.11 7.18 -8.72
C SER A 177 6.16 6.25 -9.49
N ILE A 178 6.22 6.24 -10.82
CA ILE A 178 5.40 5.35 -11.65
C ILE A 178 5.74 3.89 -11.35
N PHE A 179 7.01 3.55 -11.10
CA PHE A 179 7.39 2.20 -10.70
C PHE A 179 6.68 1.76 -9.41
N PHE A 180 6.68 2.60 -8.37
CA PHE A 180 5.98 2.29 -7.12
C PHE A 180 4.47 2.16 -7.32
N GLY A 181 3.89 3.02 -8.17
CA GLY A 181 2.49 2.91 -8.58
C GLY A 181 2.16 1.58 -9.25
N LEU A 182 2.97 1.16 -10.23
CA LEU A 182 2.79 -0.12 -10.94
C LEU A 182 2.87 -1.31 -9.98
N VAL A 183 3.86 -1.34 -9.09
CA VAL A 183 4.00 -2.40 -8.08
C VAL A 183 2.76 -2.45 -7.17
N PHE A 184 2.24 -1.29 -6.76
CA PHE A 184 1.08 -1.23 -5.87
C PHE A 184 -0.21 -1.65 -6.57
N ALA A 185 -0.42 -1.24 -7.83
CA ALA A 185 -1.54 -1.66 -8.66
C ALA A 185 -1.51 -3.16 -8.98
N ALA A 186 -0.33 -3.70 -9.30
CA ALA A 186 -0.16 -5.13 -9.50
C ALA A 186 -0.45 -5.93 -8.22
N GLY A 187 0.06 -5.47 -7.07
CA GLY A 187 -0.24 -6.06 -5.77
C GLY A 187 -1.74 -6.03 -5.43
N HIS A 188 -2.45 -4.96 -5.79
CA HIS A 188 -3.90 -4.85 -5.64
C HIS A 188 -4.66 -5.92 -6.44
N LEU A 189 -4.30 -6.15 -7.71
CA LEU A 189 -4.92 -7.21 -8.52
C LEU A 189 -4.69 -8.61 -7.91
N ASN A 190 -3.51 -8.86 -7.32
CA ASN A 190 -3.25 -10.11 -6.59
C ASN A 190 -4.13 -10.22 -5.32
N GLN A 191 -4.40 -9.10 -4.65
CA GLN A 191 -5.32 -9.04 -3.52
C GLN A 191 -6.77 -9.32 -3.96
N GLU A 192 -7.24 -8.78 -5.08
CA GLU A 192 -8.58 -9.10 -5.60
C GLU A 192 -8.73 -10.60 -5.88
N VAL A 193 -7.70 -11.26 -6.43
CA VAL A 193 -7.70 -12.72 -6.64
C VAL A 193 -7.84 -13.47 -5.31
N ARG A 194 -7.12 -13.03 -4.27
CA ARG A 194 -7.23 -13.61 -2.92
C ARG A 194 -8.64 -13.45 -2.34
N ASP A 195 -9.23 -12.28 -2.55
CA ASP A 195 -10.48 -11.86 -1.92
C ASP A 195 -11.73 -12.25 -2.75
N HIS A 196 -11.53 -12.89 -3.92
CA HIS A 196 -12.56 -13.19 -4.92
C HIS A 196 -13.86 -13.79 -4.35
N GLU A 197 -13.77 -14.86 -3.55
CA GLU A 197 -14.97 -15.51 -3.00
C GLU A 197 -15.75 -14.57 -2.08
N GLY A 198 -15.05 -13.85 -1.20
CA GLY A 198 -15.66 -12.90 -0.28
C GLY A 198 -16.29 -11.73 -1.03
N ASP A 199 -15.61 -11.20 -2.05
CA ASP A 199 -16.13 -10.10 -2.86
C ASP A 199 -17.35 -10.53 -3.71
N ALA A 200 -17.33 -11.73 -4.29
CA ALA A 200 -18.45 -12.30 -5.06
C ALA A 200 -19.70 -12.49 -4.18
N LEU A 201 -19.54 -13.09 -2.99
CA LEU A 201 -20.64 -13.26 -2.01
C LEU A 201 -21.24 -11.92 -1.56
N ASN A 202 -20.46 -10.85 -1.60
CA ASN A 202 -20.87 -9.52 -1.17
C ASN A 202 -21.42 -8.65 -2.31
N GLY A 203 -21.40 -9.12 -3.56
CA GLY A 203 -21.76 -8.34 -4.73
C GLY A 203 -20.76 -7.23 -5.07
N ILE A 204 -19.51 -7.32 -4.59
CA ILE A 204 -18.46 -6.36 -4.88
C ILE A 204 -17.83 -6.72 -6.23
N ARG A 205 -18.03 -5.86 -7.22
CA ARG A 205 -17.58 -6.09 -8.61
C ARG A 205 -16.10 -5.72 -8.79
N THR A 206 -15.19 -6.47 -8.16
CA THR A 206 -13.74 -6.32 -8.40
C THR A 206 -13.34 -6.87 -9.77
N SER A 207 -12.11 -6.59 -10.22
CA SER A 207 -11.61 -7.13 -11.51
C SER A 207 -11.56 -8.66 -11.46
N ALA A 208 -11.17 -9.25 -10.32
CA ALA A 208 -11.23 -10.70 -10.12
C ALA A 208 -12.64 -11.29 -10.26
N VAL A 209 -13.68 -10.61 -9.73
CA VAL A 209 -15.06 -11.08 -9.84
C VAL A 209 -15.61 -10.92 -11.26
N VAL A 210 -15.29 -9.81 -11.93
CA VAL A 210 -15.84 -9.50 -13.27
C VAL A 210 -15.11 -10.25 -14.39
N PHE A 211 -13.78 -10.28 -14.36
CA PHE A 211 -12.96 -10.89 -15.40
C PHE A 211 -12.46 -12.30 -15.05
N GLY A 212 -12.64 -12.74 -13.80
CA GLY A 212 -12.15 -14.00 -13.28
C GLY A 212 -10.74 -13.90 -12.68
N CYS A 213 -10.45 -14.81 -11.74
CA CYS A 213 -9.16 -14.86 -11.04
C CYS A 213 -7.96 -15.01 -11.99
N GLN A 214 -8.05 -15.88 -12.99
CA GLN A 214 -6.92 -16.16 -13.89
C GLN A 214 -6.53 -14.94 -14.73
N ARG A 215 -7.50 -14.27 -15.36
CA ARG A 215 -7.23 -13.06 -16.16
C ARG A 215 -6.68 -11.93 -15.29
N THR A 216 -7.24 -11.76 -14.09
CA THR A 216 -6.80 -10.75 -13.13
C THR A 216 -5.38 -11.01 -12.62
N PHE A 217 -5.06 -12.28 -12.33
CA PHE A 217 -3.71 -12.69 -11.95
C PHE A 217 -2.70 -12.47 -13.08
N LEU A 218 -3.05 -12.82 -14.32
CA LEU A 218 -2.19 -12.57 -15.48
C LEU A 218 -2.01 -11.07 -15.75
N ALA A 219 -3.05 -10.26 -15.57
CA ALA A 219 -2.94 -8.80 -15.65
C ALA A 219 -1.99 -8.25 -14.59
N SER A 220 -2.06 -8.77 -13.35
CA SER A 220 -1.10 -8.43 -12.30
C SER A 220 0.34 -8.76 -12.70
N LEU A 221 0.59 -9.96 -13.25
CA LEU A 221 1.92 -10.35 -13.76
C LEU A 221 2.40 -9.43 -14.90
N GLY A 222 1.48 -9.01 -15.79
CA GLY A 222 1.77 -8.04 -16.84
C GLY A 222 2.22 -6.69 -16.29
N ILE A 223 1.50 -6.15 -15.30
CA ILE A 223 1.86 -4.87 -14.64
C ILE A 223 3.19 -5.00 -13.88
N PHE A 224 3.45 -6.12 -13.19
CA PHE A 224 4.75 -6.36 -12.57
C PHE A 224 5.88 -6.43 -13.60
N THR A 225 5.65 -7.05 -14.76
CA THR A 225 6.62 -7.09 -15.86
C THR A 225 6.93 -5.69 -16.37
N LEU A 226 5.91 -4.84 -16.52
CA LEU A 226 6.10 -3.43 -16.86
C LEU A 226 6.90 -2.67 -15.79
N ALA A 227 6.69 -2.97 -14.51
CA ALA A 227 7.46 -2.37 -13.42
C ALA A 227 8.96 -2.73 -13.51
N TYR A 228 9.31 -3.99 -13.78
CA TYR A 228 10.71 -4.39 -14.00
C TYR A 228 11.30 -3.74 -15.26
N ALA A 229 10.55 -3.72 -16.37
CA ALA A 229 11.00 -3.07 -17.60
C ALA A 229 11.29 -1.58 -17.36
N LEU A 230 10.42 -0.88 -16.62
CA LEU A 230 10.62 0.52 -16.25
C LEU A 230 11.90 0.69 -15.40
N ILE A 231 12.16 -0.16 -14.41
CA ILE A 231 13.42 -0.11 -13.65
C ILE A 231 14.63 -0.26 -14.55
N VAL A 232 14.61 -1.21 -15.49
CA VAL A 232 15.73 -1.42 -16.43
C VAL A 232 15.97 -0.16 -17.25
N VAL A 233 14.90 0.45 -17.78
CA VAL A 233 14.99 1.72 -18.53
C VAL A 233 15.57 2.84 -17.65
N LEU A 234 15.08 3.01 -16.42
CA LEU A 234 15.58 4.02 -15.49
C LEU A 234 17.06 3.81 -15.15
N ALA A 235 17.51 2.56 -15.02
CA ALA A 235 18.91 2.23 -14.77
C ALA A 235 19.80 2.44 -16.01
N MET A 236 19.29 2.17 -17.22
CA MET A 236 19.99 2.47 -18.48
C MET A 236 20.16 3.98 -18.71
N LEU A 237 19.24 4.79 -18.20
CA LEU A 237 19.30 6.26 -18.23
C LEU A 237 20.10 6.85 -17.05
N ASP A 238 20.80 6.03 -16.26
CA ASP A 238 21.58 6.42 -15.08
C ASP A 238 20.75 7.18 -14.01
N LEU A 239 19.42 7.03 -14.01
CA LEU A 239 18.54 7.59 -12.96
C LEU A 239 18.50 6.72 -11.71
N LEU A 240 18.83 5.43 -11.86
CA LEU A 240 18.95 4.41 -10.82
C LEU A 240 20.24 3.58 -11.03
N PRO A 241 20.72 2.83 -10.02
CA PRO A 241 21.96 2.06 -10.13
C PRO A 241 21.96 1.03 -11.27
N ARG A 242 23.06 0.95 -12.05
CA ARG A 242 23.19 0.00 -13.19
C ARG A 242 23.05 -1.47 -12.80
N LEU A 243 23.34 -1.83 -11.55
CA LEU A 243 23.10 -3.18 -11.01
C LEU A 243 21.63 -3.63 -11.18
N LEU A 244 20.69 -2.69 -11.22
CA LEU A 244 19.27 -2.98 -11.43
C LEU A 244 18.97 -3.56 -12.81
N ILE A 245 19.82 -3.38 -13.82
CA ILE A 245 19.64 -3.99 -15.14
C ILE A 245 19.65 -5.52 -14.99
N TRP A 246 20.69 -6.06 -14.36
CA TRP A 246 20.88 -7.50 -14.20
C TRP A 246 20.02 -8.08 -13.09
N SER A 247 19.93 -7.40 -11.94
CA SER A 247 19.13 -7.90 -10.83
C SER A 247 17.63 -7.91 -11.16
N SER A 248 17.12 -6.95 -11.95
CA SER A 248 15.73 -6.98 -12.42
C SER A 248 15.45 -8.15 -13.35
N ALA A 249 16.37 -8.49 -14.27
CA ALA A 249 16.20 -9.64 -15.15
C ALA A 249 16.11 -10.96 -14.36
N ILE A 250 16.96 -11.13 -13.35
CA ILE A 250 16.96 -12.31 -12.46
C ILE A 250 15.67 -12.37 -11.63
N LEU A 251 15.31 -11.28 -10.96
CA LEU A 251 14.13 -11.22 -10.09
C LEU A 251 12.82 -11.35 -10.89
N TRP A 252 12.75 -10.77 -12.09
CA TRP A 252 11.63 -10.96 -13.01
C TRP A 252 11.49 -12.43 -13.43
N SER A 253 12.59 -13.08 -13.82
CA SER A 253 12.57 -14.51 -14.20
C SER A 253 12.07 -15.39 -13.04
N LEU A 254 12.53 -15.11 -11.82
CA LEU A 254 12.04 -15.78 -10.62
C LEU A 254 10.55 -15.51 -10.38
N GLN A 255 10.10 -14.27 -10.55
CA GLN A 255 8.69 -13.92 -10.40
C GLN A 255 7.79 -14.63 -11.42
N VAL A 256 8.22 -14.76 -12.67
CA VAL A 256 7.52 -15.50 -13.71
C VAL A 256 7.44 -16.99 -13.36
N ALA A 257 8.54 -17.60 -12.91
CA ALA A 257 8.57 -18.99 -12.48
C ALA A 257 7.62 -19.26 -11.29
N LEU A 258 7.62 -18.37 -10.30
CA LEU A 258 6.72 -18.45 -9.15
C LEU A 258 5.26 -18.24 -9.57
N SER A 259 4.99 -17.36 -10.52
CA SER A 259 3.64 -17.12 -11.05
C SER A 259 3.14 -18.32 -11.85
N ALA A 260 4.00 -18.97 -12.63
CA ALA A 260 3.67 -20.23 -13.30
C ALA A 260 3.36 -21.34 -12.29
N GLN A 261 4.12 -21.41 -11.18
CA GLN A 261 3.82 -22.35 -10.10
C GLN A 261 2.48 -22.05 -9.43
N ALA A 262 2.14 -20.77 -9.19
CA ALA A 262 0.83 -20.37 -8.65
C ALA A 262 -0.32 -20.83 -9.57
N LEU A 263 -0.18 -20.61 -10.88
CA LEU A 263 -1.18 -21.03 -11.86
C LEU A 263 -1.38 -22.56 -11.86
N ARG A 264 -0.28 -23.34 -11.79
CA ARG A 264 -0.35 -24.81 -11.71
C ARG A 264 -1.02 -25.32 -10.42
N ARG A 265 -0.84 -24.61 -9.31
CA ARG A 265 -1.48 -24.94 -8.02
C ARG A 265 -2.96 -24.54 -7.95
N GLY A 266 -3.42 -23.71 -8.88
CA GLY A 266 -4.72 -23.07 -8.82
C GLY A 266 -4.71 -21.80 -7.95
N LEU A 267 -5.56 -20.84 -8.32
CA LEU A 267 -5.62 -19.51 -7.72
C LEU A 267 -6.59 -19.45 -6.52
N SER A 268 -6.31 -20.26 -5.50
CA SER A 268 -7.01 -20.16 -4.21
C SER A 268 -6.53 -18.95 -3.39
N SER A 269 -7.28 -18.58 -2.36
CA SER A 269 -6.86 -17.53 -1.42
C SER A 269 -5.52 -17.85 -0.75
N GLU A 270 -5.21 -19.14 -0.51
CA GLU A 270 -3.94 -19.56 0.06
C GLU A 270 -2.79 -19.36 -0.93
N THR A 271 -2.98 -19.78 -2.20
CA THR A 271 -1.98 -19.56 -3.25
C THR A 271 -1.72 -18.08 -3.48
N ALA A 272 -2.77 -17.24 -3.44
CA ALA A 272 -2.63 -15.79 -3.58
C ALA A 272 -1.89 -15.16 -2.39
N LEU A 273 -2.13 -15.60 -1.15
CA LEU A 273 -1.35 -15.17 0.02
C LEU A 273 0.11 -15.60 -0.07
N TRP A 274 0.37 -16.83 -0.51
CA TRP A 274 1.71 -17.31 -0.77
C TRP A 274 2.42 -16.44 -1.80
N MET A 275 1.77 -16.15 -2.93
CA MET A 275 2.34 -15.31 -3.99
C MET A 275 2.59 -13.88 -3.49
N GLN A 276 1.69 -13.34 -2.67
CA GLN A 276 1.85 -12.04 -2.03
C GLN A 276 3.14 -11.91 -1.22
N ARG A 277 3.44 -12.90 -0.39
CA ARG A 277 4.69 -12.91 0.38
C ARG A 277 5.92 -12.95 -0.52
N ARG A 278 5.85 -13.73 -1.62
CA ARG A 278 6.96 -13.88 -2.57
C ARG A 278 7.24 -12.59 -3.32
N TYR A 279 6.25 -11.99 -3.99
CA TYR A 279 6.54 -10.75 -4.74
C TYR A 279 6.94 -9.61 -3.81
N ARG A 280 6.38 -9.53 -2.58
CA ARG A 280 6.81 -8.52 -1.58
C ARG A 280 8.29 -8.67 -1.24
N LEU A 281 8.79 -9.89 -1.09
CA LEU A 281 10.21 -10.15 -0.88
C LEU A 281 11.05 -9.72 -2.09
N LEU A 282 10.63 -10.07 -3.32
CA LEU A 282 11.35 -9.68 -4.53
C LEU A 282 11.47 -8.15 -4.65
N PHE A 283 10.37 -7.42 -4.45
CA PHE A 283 10.39 -5.96 -4.49
C PHE A 283 11.08 -5.31 -3.28
N ALA A 284 11.15 -5.98 -2.14
CA ALA A 284 12.01 -5.53 -1.04
C ALA A 284 13.49 -5.60 -1.42
N VAL A 285 13.92 -6.69 -2.08
CA VAL A 285 15.29 -6.82 -2.62
C VAL A 285 15.55 -5.76 -3.70
N THR A 286 14.60 -5.53 -4.61
CA THR A 286 14.70 -4.46 -5.61
C THR A 286 14.84 -3.08 -4.96
N GLY A 287 14.04 -2.78 -3.93
CA GLY A 287 14.11 -1.52 -3.20
C GLY A 287 15.45 -1.31 -2.50
N LEU A 288 16.04 -2.36 -1.91
CA LEU A 288 17.39 -2.29 -1.34
C LEU A 288 18.44 -2.05 -2.43
N ALA A 289 18.31 -2.70 -3.59
CA ALA A 289 19.23 -2.50 -4.71
C ALA A 289 19.18 -1.06 -5.28
N MET A 290 18.04 -0.35 -5.15
CA MET A 290 17.96 1.08 -5.51
C MET A 290 18.80 1.99 -4.62
N LEU A 291 19.15 1.54 -3.40
CA LEU A 291 19.89 2.34 -2.43
C LEU A 291 21.41 2.16 -2.53
N ILE A 292 21.87 1.22 -3.37
CA ILE A 292 23.29 1.00 -3.61
C ILE A 292 23.82 2.16 -4.45
N ARG A 293 24.88 2.83 -3.97
CA ARG A 293 25.58 3.88 -4.71
C ARG A 293 26.70 3.30 -5.54
#